data_AF-T0L0G3-F1
#
_entry.id   AF-T0L0G3-F1
#
_cell.length_a   1.000
_cell.length_b   1.000
_cell.length_c   1.000
_cell.angle_alpha   90.00
_cell.angle_beta   90.00
_cell.angle_gamma   90.00
#
_symmetry.space_group_name_H-M   'P 1'
#
loop_
_entity.id
_entity.type
_entity.pdbx_description
1 polymer ?
#
loop_
_entity_poly.entity_id
_entity_poly.type
_entity_poly.pdbx_seq_one_letter_code
_entity_poly.pdbx_strand_id
1 'polypeptide(L)'
;MGIASTINQIFGPEIGADYRLNTAHLAIATRGYYIQTEIFRIPERFGVFSPGPPRLQAHQGFLFVIQTVLVAIWGVPAAFGFLLLKYTDREFPMTHAAKLFGLMTFKNNWGEEKVRQG
;
A
#
# COMPACT_ATOMS: atom_id res chain seq x y z
N MET A 1 -12.49 -21.27 18.60
CA MET A 1 -11.30 -21.03 17.76
C MET A 1 -10.70 -19.70 18.21
N GLY A 2 -9.43 -19.65 18.62
CA GLY A 2 -8.81 -18.44 19.18
C GLY A 2 -8.04 -17.64 18.11
N ILE A 3 -7.92 -16.32 18.29
CA ILE A 3 -7.23 -15.43 17.33
C ILE A 3 -5.81 -15.92 17.02
N ALA A 4 -5.05 -16.37 18.03
CA ALA A 4 -3.71 -16.90 17.86
C ALA A 4 -3.66 -18.14 16.94
N SER A 5 -4.64 -19.05 17.06
CA SER A 5 -4.72 -20.23 16.19
C SER A 5 -5.02 -19.87 14.75
N THR A 6 -5.85 -18.84 14.52
CA THR A 6 -6.16 -18.34 13.18
C THR A 6 -4.96 -17.66 12.54
N ILE A 7 -4.21 -16.85 13.29
CA ILE A 7 -2.98 -16.20 12.81
C ILE A 7 -1.97 -17.26 12.37
N ASN A 8 -1.74 -18.29 13.18
CA ASN A 8 -0.80 -19.37 12.84
C ASN A 8 -1.26 -20.16 11.60
N GLN A 9 -2.55 -20.29 11.35
CA GLN A 9 -3.04 -20.93 10.13
C GLN A 9 -2.86 -20.05 8.90
N ILE A 10 -3.07 -18.73 9.00
CA ILE A 10 -2.95 -17.81 7.86
C ILE A 10 -1.50 -17.55 7.48
N PHE A 11 -0.63 -17.33 8.48
CA PHE A 11 0.78 -16.98 8.27
C PHE A 11 1.74 -18.17 8.41
N GLY A 12 1.21 -19.35 8.73
CA GLY A 12 1.97 -20.59 8.74
C GLY A 12 2.39 -21.03 7.32
N PRO A 13 3.23 -22.06 7.21
CA PRO A 13 3.61 -22.62 5.92
C PRO A 13 2.40 -23.25 5.19
N GLU A 14 2.51 -23.34 3.86
CA GLU A 14 1.51 -23.98 2.98
C GLU A 14 1.35 -25.50 3.24
N ILE A 15 2.42 -26.14 3.70
CA ILE A 15 2.47 -27.54 4.08
C ILE A 15 2.88 -27.59 5.56
N GLY A 16 2.02 -28.18 6.39
CA GLY A 16 2.28 -28.36 7.80
C GLY A 16 3.33 -29.45 8.08
N ALA A 17 3.76 -29.56 9.33
CA ALA A 17 4.73 -30.57 9.78
C ALA A 17 4.28 -32.01 9.47
N ASP A 18 2.96 -32.25 9.38
CA ASP A 18 2.37 -33.55 9.08
C ASP A 18 2.24 -33.83 7.56
N TYR A 19 2.94 -33.05 6.71
CA TYR A 19 2.84 -33.10 5.24
C TYR A 19 1.42 -32.84 4.69
N ARG A 20 0.51 -32.35 5.54
CA ARG A 20 -0.84 -31.96 5.15
C ARG A 20 -0.85 -30.51 4.66
N LEU A 21 -1.68 -30.27 3.67
CA LEU A 21 -1.95 -28.92 3.17
C LEU A 21 -2.60 -28.07 4.24
N ASN A 22 -2.16 -26.83 4.33
CA ASN A 22 -2.77 -25.85 5.20
C ASN A 22 -4.19 -25.52 4.70
N THR A 23 -5.19 -25.89 5.49
CA THR A 23 -6.60 -25.71 5.14
C THR A 23 -6.97 -24.24 4.96
N ALA A 24 -6.29 -23.30 5.64
CA ALA A 24 -6.58 -21.88 5.51
C ALA A 24 -6.20 -21.33 4.13
N HIS A 25 -5.03 -21.68 3.61
CA HIS A 25 -4.64 -21.27 2.25
C HIS A 25 -5.53 -21.90 1.19
N LEU A 26 -5.91 -23.17 1.38
CA LEU A 26 -6.85 -23.83 0.49
C LEU A 26 -8.21 -23.10 0.47
N ALA A 27 -8.75 -22.77 1.64
CA ALA A 27 -10.01 -22.03 1.76
C ALA A 27 -9.93 -20.64 1.10
N ILE A 28 -8.81 -19.93 1.28
CA ILE A 28 -8.55 -18.64 0.63
C ILE A 28 -8.59 -18.79 -0.89
N ALA A 29 -7.90 -19.79 -1.44
CA ALA A 29 -7.83 -19.98 -2.88
C ALA A 29 -9.17 -20.43 -3.49
N THR A 30 -9.88 -21.37 -2.86
CA THR A 30 -11.20 -21.79 -3.32
C THR A 30 -12.19 -20.62 -3.28
N ARG A 31 -12.17 -19.82 -2.20
CA ARG A 31 -13.06 -18.66 -2.09
C ARG A 31 -12.67 -17.55 -3.06
N GLY A 32 -11.38 -17.31 -3.23
CA GLY A 32 -10.83 -16.36 -4.20
C GLY A 32 -11.24 -16.72 -5.63
N TYR A 33 -11.16 -18.00 -5.99
CA TYR A 33 -11.63 -18.51 -7.28
C TYR A 33 -13.15 -18.31 -7.47
N TYR A 34 -13.95 -18.58 -6.44
CA TYR A 34 -15.39 -18.33 -6.49
C TYR A 34 -15.71 -16.85 -6.71
N ILE A 35 -15.07 -15.95 -5.97
CA ILE A 35 -15.27 -14.50 -6.11
C ILE A 35 -14.84 -14.04 -7.51
N GLN A 36 -13.68 -14.48 -7.97
CA GLN A 36 -13.14 -14.15 -9.28
C GLN A 36 -14.08 -14.56 -10.43
N THR A 37 -14.61 -15.78 -10.37
CA THR A 37 -15.40 -16.37 -11.46
C THR A 37 -16.88 -15.99 -11.38
N GLU A 38 -17.48 -16.01 -10.19
CA GLU A 38 -18.92 -15.80 -10.02
C GLU A 38 -19.28 -14.31 -9.90
N ILE A 39 -18.50 -13.56 -9.12
CA ILE A 39 -18.81 -12.16 -8.82
C ILE A 39 -18.22 -11.27 -9.91
N PHE A 40 -16.92 -11.41 -10.18
CA PHE A 40 -16.22 -10.56 -11.13
C PHE A 40 -16.25 -11.09 -12.57
N ARG A 41 -16.73 -12.33 -12.78
CA ARG A 41 -16.80 -13.00 -14.10
C ARG A 41 -15.48 -12.93 -14.87
N ILE A 42 -14.35 -12.96 -14.15
CA ILE A 42 -13.03 -12.94 -14.74
C ILE A 42 -12.78 -14.33 -15.33
N PRO A 43 -12.54 -14.46 -16.65
CA PRO A 43 -12.20 -15.73 -17.26
C PRO A 43 -10.96 -16.35 -16.61
N GLU A 44 -10.95 -17.67 -16.44
CA GLU A 44 -9.89 -18.38 -15.70
C GLU A 44 -8.47 -18.06 -16.18
N ARG A 45 -8.31 -17.82 -17.49
CA ARG A 45 -7.02 -17.46 -18.11
C ARG A 45 -6.43 -16.14 -17.60
N PHE A 46 -7.25 -15.25 -17.05
CA PHE A 46 -6.84 -13.96 -16.49
C PHE A 46 -6.93 -13.93 -14.97
N GLY A 47 -7.28 -15.06 -14.37
CA GLY A 47 -7.45 -15.23 -12.95
C GLY A 47 -6.14 -15.40 -12.19
N VAL A 48 -6.14 -14.97 -10.93
CA VAL A 48 -5.07 -15.27 -9.97
C VAL A 48 -5.27 -16.66 -9.35
N PHE A 49 -6.52 -17.06 -9.16
CA PHE A 49 -6.89 -18.37 -8.61
C PHE A 49 -7.36 -19.32 -9.71
N SER A 50 -7.05 -20.61 -9.58
CA SER A 50 -7.46 -21.65 -10.53
C SER A 50 -8.15 -22.83 -9.84
N PRO A 51 -9.02 -23.59 -10.55
CA PRO A 51 -9.73 -24.75 -9.99
C PRO A 51 -8.83 -26.01 -9.94
N GLY A 52 -7.51 -25.84 -10.01
CA GLY A 52 -6.54 -26.94 -10.12
C GLY A 52 -6.40 -27.80 -8.86
N PRO A 53 -5.40 -28.70 -8.81
CA PRO A 53 -5.18 -29.60 -7.68
C PRO A 53 -5.09 -28.87 -6.34
N PRO A 54 -5.52 -29.47 -5.21
CA PRO A 54 -5.52 -28.82 -3.89
C PRO A 54 -4.17 -28.25 -3.45
N ARG A 55 -3.06 -28.88 -3.88
CA ARG A 55 -1.70 -28.38 -3.63
C ARG A 55 -1.43 -27.04 -4.31
N LEU A 56 -1.86 -26.92 -5.56
CA LEU A 56 -1.73 -25.68 -6.32
C LEU A 56 -2.57 -24.56 -5.70
N GLN A 57 -3.80 -24.88 -5.28
CA GLN A 57 -4.68 -23.92 -4.62
C GLN A 57 -4.09 -23.43 -3.28
N ALA A 58 -3.56 -24.33 -2.44
CA ALA A 58 -2.90 -23.90 -1.20
C ALA A 58 -1.69 -23.00 -1.49
N HIS A 59 -0.88 -23.32 -2.50
CA HIS A 59 0.24 -22.47 -2.92
C HIS A 59 -0.24 -21.09 -3.38
N GLN A 60 -1.28 -21.01 -4.21
CA GLN A 60 -1.90 -19.75 -4.64
C GLN A 60 -2.44 -18.94 -3.45
N GLY A 61 -3.09 -19.59 -2.48
CA GLY A 61 -3.58 -18.96 -1.26
C GLY A 61 -2.44 -18.39 -0.41
N PHE A 62 -1.33 -19.14 -0.27
CA PHE A 62 -0.13 -18.67 0.43
C PHE A 62 0.51 -17.46 -0.25
N LEU A 63 0.71 -17.52 -1.58
CA LEU A 63 1.23 -16.39 -2.35
C LEU A 63 0.33 -15.16 -2.25
N PHE A 64 -0.99 -15.34 -2.26
CA PHE A 64 -1.94 -14.24 -2.10
C PHE A 64 -1.82 -13.57 -0.73
N VAL A 65 -1.62 -14.34 0.36
CA VAL A 65 -1.39 -13.78 1.70
C VAL A 65 -0.09 -12.98 1.74
N ILE A 66 1.01 -13.52 1.22
CA ILE A 66 2.29 -12.80 1.13
C ILE A 66 2.13 -11.50 0.33
N GLN A 67 1.52 -11.58 -0.85
CA GLN A 67 1.32 -10.42 -1.71
C GLN A 67 0.48 -9.34 -1.02
N THR A 68 -0.57 -9.74 -0.29
CA THR A 68 -1.42 -8.82 0.48
C THR A 68 -0.62 -8.09 1.55
N VAL A 69 0.26 -8.80 2.27
CA VAL A 69 1.14 -8.20 3.28
C VAL A 69 2.14 -7.23 2.65
N LEU A 70 2.76 -7.61 1.52
CA LEU A 70 3.71 -6.74 0.82
C LEU A 70 3.05 -5.45 0.32
N VAL A 71 1.83 -5.55 -0.22
CA VAL A 71 1.05 -4.37 -0.63
C VAL A 71 0.67 -3.50 0.58
N ALA A 72 0.34 -4.11 1.72
CA ALA A 72 0.07 -3.35 2.94
C ALA A 72 1.32 -2.60 3.46
N ILE A 73 2.50 -3.23 3.41
CA ILE A 73 3.75 -2.63 3.88
C ILE A 73 4.25 -1.54 2.93
N TRP A 74 4.15 -1.73 1.62
CA TRP A 74 4.74 -0.80 0.65
C TRP A 74 3.72 0.09 -0.04
N GLY A 75 2.60 -0.49 -0.46
CA GLY A 75 1.56 0.21 -1.21
C GLY A 75 0.83 1.26 -0.36
N VAL A 76 0.48 0.92 0.89
CA VAL A 76 -0.24 1.87 1.76
C VAL A 76 0.63 3.08 2.12
N PRO A 77 1.90 2.94 2.57
CA PRO A 77 2.74 4.10 2.83
C PRO A 77 3.08 4.89 1.57
N ALA A 78 3.28 4.24 0.41
CA ALA A 78 3.51 4.95 -0.84
C ALA A 78 2.29 5.79 -1.26
N ALA A 79 1.09 5.23 -1.17
CA ALA A 79 -0.15 5.95 -1.46
C ALA A 79 -0.38 7.10 -0.47
N PHE A 80 -0.11 6.87 0.81
CA PHE A 80 -0.20 7.90 1.85
C PHE A 80 0.82 9.02 1.63
N GLY A 81 2.08 8.68 1.35
CA GLY A 81 3.14 9.63 1.04
C GLY A 81 2.81 10.46 -0.21
N PHE A 82 2.29 9.83 -1.27
CA PHE A 82 1.84 10.54 -2.46
C PHE A 82 0.69 11.52 -2.18
N LEU A 83 -0.29 11.10 -1.37
CA LEU A 83 -1.38 11.97 -0.91
C LEU A 83 -0.85 13.15 -0.09
N LEU A 84 0.09 12.91 0.82
CA LEU A 84 0.71 13.96 1.62
C LEU A 84 1.52 14.93 0.77
N LEU A 85 2.25 14.46 -0.24
CA LEU A 85 2.96 15.33 -1.18
C LEU A 85 1.98 16.22 -1.94
N LYS A 86 0.88 15.66 -2.45
CA LYS A 86 -0.17 16.45 -3.10
C LYS A 86 -0.87 17.45 -2.17
N TYR A 87 -1.05 17.07 -0.90
CA TYR A 87 -1.65 17.96 0.09
C TYR A 87 -0.71 19.12 0.44
N THR A 88 0.57 18.82 0.68
CA THR A 88 1.61 19.82 1.00
C THR A 88 1.79 20.82 -0.14
N ASP A 89 1.79 20.37 -1.40
CA ASP A 89 2.00 21.26 -2.55
C ASP A 89 0.88 22.33 -2.70
N ARG A 90 -0.32 22.09 -2.14
CA ARG A 90 -1.41 23.08 -2.12
C ARG A 90 -1.23 24.20 -1.08
N GLU A 91 -0.41 24.02 -0.05
CA GLU A 91 -0.22 25.01 1.02
C GLU A 91 1.01 25.92 0.82
N PHE A 92 1.87 25.64 -0.18
CA PHE A 92 3.15 26.32 -0.39
C PHE A 92 3.23 27.56 -1.33
N PRO A 93 2.15 28.23 -1.83
CA PRO A 93 2.33 29.52 -2.49
C PRO A 93 2.76 30.62 -1.51
N MET A 94 2.38 30.51 -0.22
CA MET A 94 2.66 31.53 0.80
C MET A 94 4.13 31.54 1.25
N THR A 95 4.83 30.41 1.22
CA THR A 95 6.24 30.32 1.66
C THR A 95 7.19 30.93 0.64
N HIS A 96 6.88 30.82 -0.66
CA HIS A 96 7.60 31.54 -1.71
C HIS A 96 7.23 33.03 -1.73
N ALA A 97 5.95 33.37 -1.53
CA ALA A 97 5.49 34.75 -1.42
C ALA A 97 6.09 35.46 -0.19
N ALA A 98 6.18 34.80 0.97
CA ALA A 98 6.78 35.33 2.19
C ALA A 98 8.30 35.54 2.04
N LYS A 99 9.01 34.62 1.37
CA LYS A 99 10.43 34.81 1.04
C LYS A 99 10.65 35.98 0.08
N LEU A 100 9.81 36.13 -0.94
CA LEU A 100 9.86 37.25 -1.87
C LEU A 100 9.50 38.59 -1.20
N PHE A 101 8.46 38.58 -0.37
CA PHE A 101 8.02 39.76 0.39
C PHE A 101 9.09 40.20 1.40
N GLY A 102 9.70 39.26 2.12
CA GLY A 102 10.82 39.53 3.02
C GLY A 102 12.07 40.07 2.32
N LEU A 103 12.37 39.59 1.10
CA LEU A 103 13.47 40.11 0.29
C LEU A 103 13.18 41.54 -0.22
N MET A 104 11.95 41.81 -0.64
CA MET A 104 11.53 43.15 -1.11
C MET A 104 11.55 44.18 0.01
N THR A 105 11.06 43.85 1.21
CA THR A 105 11.10 44.77 2.36
C THR A 105 12.53 45.03 2.85
N PHE A 106 13.37 44.00 2.92
CA PHE A 106 14.78 44.16 3.30
C PHE A 106 15.54 45.06 2.31
N LYS A 107 15.34 44.86 1.00
CA LYS A 107 15.99 45.67 -0.05
C LYS A 107 15.56 47.14 0.00
N ASN A 108 14.27 47.42 0.25
CA ASN A 108 13.78 48.79 0.35
C ASN A 108 14.34 49.52 1.58
N ASN A 109 14.33 48.87 2.75
CA ASN A 109 14.88 49.47 3.97
C ASN A 109 16.38 49.75 3.88
N TRP A 110 17.14 48.87 3.22
CA TRP A 110 18.57 49.09 2.97
C TRP A 110 18.85 50.26 2.01
N GLY A 111 17.98 50.46 1.02
CA GLY A 111 18.06 51.61 0.12
C GLY A 111 17.83 52.94 0.83
N GLU A 112 16.82 53.00 1.70
CA GLU A 112 16.48 54.17 2.54
C GLU A 112 17.62 54.52 3.51
N GLU A 113 18.26 53.53 4.12
CA GLU A 113 19.36 53.76 5.07
C GLU A 113 20.60 54.34 4.41
N LYS A 114 20.88 53.96 3.15
CA LYS A 114 21.97 54.54 2.36
C LYS A 114 21.70 55.99 1.94
N VAL A 115 20.44 56.38 1.72
CA VAL A 115 20.07 57.77 1.37
C VAL A 115 20.16 58.69 2.59
N ARG A 116 19.95 58.17 3.81
CA ARG A 116 20.09 58.97 5.05
C ARG A 116 21.52 59.20 5.52
N GLN A 117 22.48 58.39 5.06
CA GLN A 117 23.89 58.47 5.49
C GLN A 117 24.83 59.16 4.48
N GLY A 118 24.31 59.62 3.33
CA GLY A 118 25.04 60.42 2.34
C GLY A 118 24.55 61.86 2.33
#